data_AF-A0A5B9M4U1-F1
#
_entry.id   AF-A0A5B9M4U1-F1
#
_cell.length_a   1.000
_cell.length_b   1.000
_cell.length_c   1.000
_cell.angle_alpha   90.00
_cell.angle_beta   90.00
_cell.angle_gamma   90.00
#
_symmetry.space_group_name_H-M   'P 1'
#
loop_
_entity.id
_entity.type
_entity.pdbx_description
1 polymer ?
#
loop_
_entity_poly.entity_id
_entity_poly.type
_entity_poly.pdbx_seq_one_letter_code
_entity_poly.pdbx_strand_id
1 'polypeptide(L)'
;MMNVIKRRGSREAYDPSKIRASLEKAAIDAGYSPEEKREIIEKVYQTVTEKIKGEEDIKTDTIRMCLLTELDKCEPYIARSWRRFEKKYKG
;
A
#
# COMPACT_ATOMS: atom_id res chain seq x y z
N MET A 1 1.66 13.92 14.67
CA MET A 1 2.48 12.70 14.46
C MET A 1 1.49 11.59 14.25
N MET A 2 1.49 10.92 13.09
CA MET A 2 0.51 9.86 12.80
C MET A 2 1.05 8.51 13.23
N ASN A 3 0.24 7.69 13.90
CA ASN A 3 0.59 6.31 14.22
C ASN A 3 -0.17 5.32 13.34
N VAL A 4 0.46 4.19 13.11
CA VAL A 4 -0.14 3.04 12.44
C VAL A 4 -0.46 1.96 13.47
N ILE A 5 -1.75 1.63 13.59
CA ILE A 5 -2.22 0.51 14.41
C ILE A 5 -2.05 -0.78 13.60
N LYS A 6 -1.21 -1.69 14.09
CA LYS A 6 -0.98 -3.01 13.48
C LYS A 6 -2.16 -3.95 13.76
N ARG A 7 -2.23 -5.06 13.04
CA ARG A 7 -3.32 -6.06 13.17
C ARG A 7 -3.51 -6.59 14.61
N ARG A 8 -2.43 -6.70 15.39
CA ARG A 8 -2.45 -7.15 16.80
C ARG A 8 -2.62 -6.01 17.81
N GLY A 9 -2.92 -4.79 17.37
CA GLY A 9 -3.16 -3.63 18.22
C GLY A 9 -1.92 -2.84 18.65
N SER A 10 -0.70 -3.30 18.32
CA SER A 10 0.51 -2.51 18.54
C SER A 10 0.51 -1.24 17.68
N ARG A 11 1.15 -0.19 18.19
CA ARG A 11 1.28 1.10 17.50
C ARG A 11 2.73 1.31 17.07
N GLU A 12 2.92 1.83 15.87
CA GLU A 12 4.21 2.32 15.39
C GLU A 12 4.04 3.70 14.76
N ALA A 13 5.10 4.51 14.74
CA ALA A 13 5.08 5.76 13.98
C ALA A 13 4.86 5.48 12.49
N TYR A 14 4.05 6.30 11.84
CA TYR A 14 3.89 6.23 10.39
C TYR A 14 5.23 6.46 9.70
N ASP A 15 5.57 5.54 8.81
CA ASP A 15 6.77 5.60 7.99
C ASP A 15 6.36 5.55 6.51
N PRO A 16 6.47 6.67 5.78
CA PRO A 16 6.08 6.72 4.37
C PRO A 16 6.93 5.80 3.49
N SER A 17 8.17 5.49 3.88
CA SER A 17 9.04 4.58 3.10
C SER A 17 8.46 3.17 3.00
N LYS A 18 7.75 2.71 4.04
CA LYS A 18 7.06 1.40 4.05
C LYS A 18 5.93 1.33 3.02
N ILE A 19 5.27 2.45 2.73
CA ILE A 19 4.20 2.50 1.71
C ILE A 19 4.80 2.31 0.33
N ARG A 20 5.85 3.07 0.01
CA ARG A 20 6.55 2.99 -1.26
C ARG A 20 7.14 1.59 -1.49
N ALA A 21 7.85 1.05 -0.50
CA ALA A 21 8.41 -0.29 -0.56
C ALA A 21 7.33 -1.38 -0.77
N SER A 22 6.14 -1.20 -0.20
CA SER A 22 5.03 -2.14 -0.40
C SER A 22 4.49 -2.10 -1.84
N LEU A 23 4.42 -0.91 -2.45
CA LEU A 23 4.00 -0.74 -3.84
C LEU A 23 5.02 -1.31 -4.83
N GLU A 24 6.31 -1.06 -4.61
CA GLU A 24 7.39 -1.61 -5.42
C GLU A 24 7.41 -3.14 -5.37
N LYS A 25 7.27 -3.71 -4.17
CA LYS A 25 7.15 -5.16 -3.99
C LYS A 25 5.93 -5.73 -4.72
N ALA A 26 4.78 -5.06 -4.65
CA ALA A 26 3.58 -5.50 -5.35
C ALA A 26 3.75 -5.46 -6.88
N ALA A 27 4.50 -4.49 -7.42
CA ALA A 27 4.86 -4.45 -8.83
C ALA A 27 5.75 -5.64 -9.22
N ILE A 28 6.78 -5.94 -8.41
CA ILE A 28 7.66 -7.11 -8.60
C ILE A 28 6.88 -8.42 -8.55
N ASP A 29 6.00 -8.58 -7.55
CA ASP A 29 5.14 -9.75 -7.41
C ASP A 29 4.13 -9.89 -8.57
N ALA A 30 3.84 -8.80 -9.28
CA ALA A 30 3.03 -8.79 -10.50
C ALA A 30 3.86 -9.01 -11.78
N GLY A 31 5.18 -9.16 -11.68
CA GLY A 31 6.06 -9.40 -12.83
C GLY A 31 6.54 -8.12 -13.54
N TYR A 32 6.47 -6.97 -12.87
CA TYR A 32 7.03 -5.71 -13.36
C TYR A 32 8.27 -5.31 -12.55
N SER A 33 9.16 -4.55 -13.16
CA SER A 33 10.14 -3.76 -12.43
C SER A 33 9.51 -2.52 -11.78
N PRO A 34 10.03 -2.05 -10.63
CA PRO A 34 9.63 -0.77 -10.04
C PRO A 34 9.76 0.41 -11.01
N GLU A 35 10.77 0.39 -11.88
CA GLU A 35 11.06 1.43 -12.87
C GLU A 35 9.96 1.51 -13.94
N GLU A 36 9.53 0.37 -14.49
CA GLU A 36 8.42 0.29 -15.46
C GLU A 36 7.10 0.85 -14.91
N LYS A 37 6.89 0.71 -13.61
CA LYS A 37 5.66 1.15 -12.92
C LYS A 37 5.86 2.37 -12.03
N ARG A 38 6.97 3.09 -12.18
CA ARG A 38 7.35 4.21 -11.31
C ARG A 38 6.26 5.28 -11.21
N GLU A 39 5.67 5.66 -12.34
CA GLU A 39 4.63 6.70 -12.37
C GLU A 39 3.35 6.25 -11.66
N ILE A 40 2.95 4.99 -11.83
CA ILE A 40 1.80 4.41 -11.15
C ILE A 40 2.06 4.32 -9.65
N ILE A 41 3.24 3.85 -9.25
CA ILE A 41 3.67 3.75 -7.85
C ILE A 41 3.63 5.13 -7.19
N GLU A 42 4.22 6.14 -7.83
CA GLU A 42 4.25 7.51 -7.32
C GLU A 42 2.84 8.11 -7.20
N LYS A 43 2.00 7.94 -8.23
CA LYS A 43 0.61 8.41 -8.21
C LYS A 43 -0.19 7.78 -7.06
N VAL A 44 -0.10 6.46 -6.88
CA VAL A 44 -0.80 5.75 -5.80
C VAL A 44 -0.27 6.20 -4.44
N TYR A 45 1.05 6.30 -4.30
CA TYR A 45 1.71 6.77 -3.08
C TYR A 45 1.22 8.17 -2.67
N GLN A 46 1.25 9.14 -3.59
CA GLN A 46 0.81 10.51 -3.34
C GLN A 46 -0.68 10.55 -2.98
N THR A 47 -1.51 9.85 -3.74
CA THR A 47 -2.98 9.84 -3.52
C THR A 47 -3.33 9.25 -2.16
N VAL A 48 -2.70 8.15 -1.76
CA VAL A 48 -2.96 7.54 -0.45
C VAL A 48 -2.38 8.37 0.68
N THR A 49 -1.19 8.93 0.51
CA THR A 49 -0.57 9.80 1.53
C THR A 49 -1.44 11.03 1.80
N GLU A 50 -1.99 11.67 0.76
CA GLU A 50 -2.89 12.81 0.95
C GLU A 50 -4.21 12.39 1.60
N LYS A 51 -4.76 11.21 1.24
CA LYS A 51 -6.01 10.70 1.86
C LYS A 51 -5.89 10.41 3.35
N ILE A 52 -4.71 10.01 3.84
CA ILE A 52 -4.50 9.65 5.24
C ILE A 52 -3.86 10.79 6.05
N LYS A 53 -3.58 11.91 5.39
CA LYS A 53 -2.98 13.08 6.03
C LYS A 53 -3.96 13.71 7.01
N GLY A 54 -3.47 14.02 8.20
CA GLY A 54 -4.28 14.61 9.27
C GLY A 54 -4.87 13.58 10.25
N GLU A 55 -4.78 12.29 9.94
CA GLU A 55 -5.14 11.23 10.89
C GLU A 55 -4.13 11.15 12.05
N GLU A 56 -4.63 11.00 13.27
CA GLU A 56 -3.78 10.76 14.45
C GLU A 56 -3.36 9.29 14.54
N ASP A 57 -4.32 8.38 14.36
CA ASP A 57 -4.15 6.93 14.42
C ASP A 57 -4.86 6.27 13.23
N ILE A 58 -4.14 5.48 12.43
CA ILE A 58 -4.70 4.77 11.28
C ILE A 58 -4.40 3.28 11.34
N LYS A 59 -5.39 2.43 11.05
CA LYS A 59 -5.17 0.98 10.97
C LYS A 59 -4.37 0.63 9.73
N THR A 60 -3.43 -0.31 9.87
CA THR A 60 -2.67 -0.88 8.73
C THR A 60 -3.60 -1.43 7.65
N ASP A 61 -4.75 -1.99 8.05
CA ASP A 61 -5.74 -2.51 7.11
C ASP A 61 -6.43 -1.40 6.30
N THR A 62 -6.67 -0.23 6.90
CA THR A 62 -7.21 0.95 6.21
C THR A 62 -6.24 1.45 5.15
N ILE A 63 -4.96 1.62 5.50
CA ILE A 63 -3.91 2.01 4.54
C ILE A 63 -3.88 1.04 3.35
N ARG A 64 -3.90 -0.27 3.64
CA ARG A 64 -3.90 -1.30 2.60
C ARG A 64 -5.11 -1.20 1.69
N MET A 65 -6.30 -1.01 2.25
CA MET A 65 -7.52 -0.86 1.48
C MET A 65 -7.44 0.38 0.56
N CYS A 66 -6.90 1.50 1.04
CA CYS A 66 -6.66 2.69 0.23
C CYS A 66 -5.70 2.41 -0.93
N LEU A 67 -4.59 1.70 -0.69
CA LEU A 67 -3.63 1.32 -1.73
C LEU A 67 -4.26 0.41 -2.79
N LEU A 68 -4.96 -0.64 -2.37
CA LEU A 68 -5.62 -1.58 -3.30
C LEU A 68 -6.72 -0.90 -4.12
N THR A 69 -7.49 0.00 -3.50
CA THR A 69 -8.55 0.76 -4.18
C THR A 69 -7.97 1.70 -5.24
N GLU A 70 -6.83 2.31 -4.98
CA GLU A 70 -6.20 3.21 -5.95
C GLU A 70 -5.47 2.43 -7.05
N LEU A 71 -4.84 1.30 -6.72
CA LEU A 71 -4.30 0.36 -7.70
C LEU A 71 -5.39 -0.23 -8.59
N ASP A 72 -6.58 -0.55 -8.08
CA ASP A 72 -7.69 -1.03 -8.92
C ASP A 72 -8.12 -0.03 -9.99
N LYS A 73 -7.86 1.27 -9.79
CA LYS A 73 -8.17 2.31 -10.77
C LYS A 73 -7.05 2.48 -11.79
N CYS A 74 -5.80 2.43 -11.34
CA CYS A 74 -4.64 2.81 -12.15
C CYS A 74 -3.91 1.61 -12.75
N GLU A 75 -3.80 0.50 -12.02
CA GLU A 75 -3.13 -0.73 -12.44
C GLU A 75 -3.75 -1.97 -11.76
N PRO A 76 -4.91 -2.45 -12.27
CA PRO A 76 -5.70 -3.51 -11.63
C PRO A 76 -4.94 -4.84 -11.52
N TYR A 77 -3.96 -5.10 -12.39
CA TYR A 77 -3.23 -6.36 -12.35
C TYR A 77 -2.31 -6.47 -11.11
N ILE A 78 -1.66 -5.37 -10.72
CA ILE A 78 -0.87 -5.30 -9.48
C ILE A 78 -1.78 -5.54 -8.26
N ALA A 79 -2.96 -4.90 -8.22
CA ALA A 79 -3.93 -5.11 -7.14
C ALA A 79 -4.39 -6.57 -7.04
N ARG A 80 -4.66 -7.22 -8.19
CA ARG A 80 -5.00 -8.65 -8.23
C ARG A 80 -3.84 -9.54 -7.76
N SER A 81 -2.62 -9.27 -8.19
CA SER A 81 -1.44 -10.03 -7.75
C SER A 81 -1.25 -9.92 -6.24
N TRP A 82 -1.32 -8.71 -5.70
CA TRP A 82 -1.24 -8.46 -4.26
C TRP A 82 -2.30 -9.26 -3.49
N ARG A 83 -3.58 -9.20 -3.89
CA ARG A 83 -4.65 -9.98 -3.23
C ARG A 83 -4.39 -11.49 -3.27
N ARG A 84 -3.84 -12.02 -4.37
CA ARG A 84 -3.47 -13.44 -4.48
C ARG A 84 -2.33 -13.79 -3.51
N PHE A 85 -1.32 -12.93 -3.41
CA PHE A 85 -0.25 -13.09 -2.42
C PHE A 85 -0.80 -13.13 -1.00
N GLU A 86 -1.70 -12.20 -0.63
CA GLU A 86 -2.29 -12.22 0.72
C GLU A 86 -3.12 -13.45 0.98
N LYS A 87 -3.93 -13.91 0.00
CA LYS A 87 -4.69 -15.16 0.13
C LYS A 87 -3.78 -16.37 0.35
N LYS A 88 -2.58 -16.38 -0.24
CA LYS A 88 -1.62 -17.49 -0.14
C LYS A 88 -0.81 -17.48 1.16
N TYR A 89 -0.49 -16.30 1.71
CA TYR A 89 0.49 -16.16 2.80
C TYR A 89 -0.02 -15.47 4.07
N LYS A 90 -1.19 -14.83 4.02
CA LYS A 90 -1.77 -14.06 5.13
C LYS A 90 -3.21 -14.48 5.48
N GLY A 91 -3.72 -15.51 4.82
CA GLY A 91 -4.98 -16.18 5.16
C GLY A 91 -4.82 -17.09 6.36
#